data_AF-A0A7W7RXM8-F1
#
_entry.id   AF-A0A7W7RXM8-F1
#
_cell.length_a   1.000
_cell.length_b   1.000
_cell.length_c   1.000
_cell.angle_alpha   90.00
_cell.angle_beta   90.00
_cell.angle_gamma   90.00
#
_symmetry.space_group_name_H-M   'P 1'
#
loop_
_entity.id
_entity.type
_entity.pdbx_description
1 polymer ?
#
loop_
_entity_poly.entity_id
_entity_poly.type
_entity_poly.pdbx_seq_one_letter_code
_entity_poly.pdbx_strand_id
1 'polypeptide(L)'
;MAKALERVDEISAFRLGRVKLDKVPPNRPATLARVGLGSKAPILERTPEPKRTALLTSVVRHLEASAIDDALDLFSVLMQVKLISAARRATDRDRIAARPRMAKASRMLDGVFRLWGEQLDLVVESGADLDPGAMWRALETEVGPREEVMAASVLLGELIGPADEEAEAEMRRLLATRYNTVRPFLSLLGESPALGAASGGKRILEAVKRLPVLARRKVKQKPLLPREIDGKLVPAAWKRAVYSKPELPEGAVDRDAYAVCVLEQLFRALNRRDVFASPSNRWADPRARLLDGKRWEAVAEDVLHGLSLDEPVEEHLAGRVQALDAAWQLMAERLEEAGQDAKLSFAVQPNGRLQLNVDRLGALGESASLKWLRTTTAKMLPKIDLPDLLFEVDSWTGFLGAFVHLGDGRTRMEDIRPRWSRRW
;
A
#
# COMPACT_ATOMS: atom_id res chain seq x y z
N MET A 1 -22.02 -6.34 2.06
CA MET A 1 -21.69 -5.14 1.26
C MET A 1 -22.90 -4.20 1.21
N ALA A 2 -24.01 -4.58 0.56
CA ALA A 2 -25.24 -3.76 0.49
C ALA A 2 -25.71 -3.19 1.85
N LYS A 3 -25.83 -4.02 2.90
CA LYS A 3 -26.25 -3.57 4.25
C LYS A 3 -25.37 -2.48 4.87
N ALA A 4 -24.06 -2.47 4.59
CA ALA A 4 -23.18 -1.42 5.11
C ALA A 4 -23.41 -0.09 4.39
N LEU A 5 -23.78 -0.15 3.10
CA LEU A 5 -24.09 1.01 2.27
C LEU A 5 -25.46 1.58 2.61
N GLU A 6 -26.47 0.73 2.78
CA GLU A 6 -27.80 1.13 3.27
C GLU A 6 -27.71 1.84 4.62
N ARG A 7 -26.83 1.36 5.52
CA ARG A 7 -26.59 2.00 6.82
C ARG A 7 -25.98 3.39 6.69
N VAL A 8 -25.09 3.63 5.71
CA VAL A 8 -24.55 4.97 5.43
C VAL A 8 -25.67 5.92 5.02
N ASP A 9 -26.55 5.46 4.13
CA ASP A 9 -27.68 6.25 3.63
C ASP A 9 -28.67 6.59 4.75
N GLU A 10 -29.05 5.61 5.58
CA GLU A 10 -29.92 5.79 6.75
C GLU A 10 -29.36 6.80 7.76
N ILE A 11 -28.06 6.71 8.08
CA ILE A 11 -27.42 7.62 9.04
C ILE A 11 -27.27 9.03 8.44
N SER A 12 -26.93 9.13 7.15
CA SER A 12 -26.79 10.42 6.47
C SER A 12 -28.11 11.20 6.38
N ALA A 13 -29.25 10.50 6.36
CA ALA A 13 -30.59 11.10 6.33
C ALA A 13 -30.87 12.02 7.53
N PHE A 14 -30.23 11.78 8.68
CA PHE A 14 -30.38 12.64 9.87
C PHE A 14 -29.69 14.02 9.73
N ARG A 15 -28.83 14.20 8.72
CA ARG A 15 -28.17 15.49 8.38
C ARG A 15 -27.53 16.21 9.58
N LEU A 16 -27.02 15.46 10.55
CA LEU A 16 -26.45 16.02 11.79
C LEU A 16 -25.07 16.66 11.59
N GLY A 17 -24.44 16.50 10.42
CA GLY A 17 -23.27 17.27 10.00
C GLY A 17 -23.48 18.79 9.95
N ARG A 18 -24.74 19.27 10.01
CA ARG A 18 -25.05 20.70 10.16
C ARG A 18 -24.72 21.28 11.54
N VAL A 19 -24.58 20.42 12.57
CA VAL A 19 -24.28 20.85 13.93
C VAL A 19 -22.77 21.06 14.04
N LYS A 20 -22.35 22.32 14.21
CA LYS A 20 -20.94 22.67 14.36
C LYS A 20 -20.47 22.31 15.77
N LEU A 21 -19.56 21.34 15.85
CA LEU A 21 -18.91 20.90 17.09
C LEU A 21 -17.43 21.31 17.16
N ASP A 22 -17.02 22.26 16.32
CA ASP A 22 -15.64 22.77 16.19
C ASP A 22 -15.11 23.41 17.48
N LYS A 23 -15.99 23.91 18.35
CA LYS A 23 -15.64 24.46 19.66
C LYS A 23 -15.54 23.41 20.77
N VAL A 24 -15.93 22.17 20.51
CA VAL A 24 -15.93 21.09 21.51
C VAL A 24 -14.70 20.20 21.28
N PRO A 25 -13.85 19.97 22.29
CA PRO A 25 -12.71 19.06 22.14
C PRO A 25 -13.17 17.67 21.69
N PRO A 26 -12.56 17.04 20.67
CA PRO A 26 -13.07 15.82 20.02
C PRO A 26 -13.21 14.62 20.96
N ASN A 27 -12.45 14.59 22.06
CA ASN A 27 -12.52 13.55 23.08
C ASN A 27 -13.87 13.55 23.83
N ARG A 28 -14.51 14.72 23.98
CA ARG A 28 -15.80 14.85 24.66
C ARG A 28 -16.95 14.18 23.89
N PRO A 29 -17.22 14.50 22.61
CA PRO A 29 -18.24 13.79 21.83
C PRO A 29 -17.86 12.32 21.63
N ALA A 30 -16.58 11.96 21.50
CA ALA A 30 -16.18 10.55 21.43
C ALA A 30 -16.57 9.76 22.71
N THR A 31 -16.37 10.35 23.88
CA THR A 31 -16.76 9.74 25.17
C THR A 31 -18.28 9.64 25.30
N LEU A 32 -19.00 10.71 24.95
CA LEU A 32 -20.47 10.70 24.96
C LEU A 32 -21.04 9.68 23.97
N ALA A 33 -20.45 9.54 22.78
CA ALA A 33 -20.84 8.53 21.82
C ALA A 33 -20.65 7.12 22.37
N ARG A 34 -19.51 6.85 23.04
CA ARG A 34 -19.24 5.55 23.67
C ARG A 34 -20.28 5.22 24.74
N VAL A 35 -20.58 6.17 25.62
CA VAL A 35 -21.62 6.01 26.66
C VAL A 35 -22.99 5.78 26.02
N GLY A 36 -23.34 6.55 25.00
CA GLY A 36 -24.62 6.42 24.32
C GLY A 36 -24.80 5.09 23.60
N LEU A 37 -23.76 4.61 22.89
CA LEU A 37 -23.76 3.31 22.21
C LEU A 37 -23.78 2.13 23.17
N GLY A 38 -23.17 2.27 24.35
CA GLY A 38 -23.19 1.26 25.41
C GLY A 38 -24.50 1.23 26.21
N SER A 39 -25.38 2.22 26.03
CA SER A 39 -26.63 2.36 26.78
C SER A 39 -27.83 1.78 26.03
N LYS A 40 -28.79 1.20 26.76
CA LYS A 40 -30.06 0.73 26.18
C LYS A 40 -31.01 1.89 25.92
N ALA A 41 -31.89 1.74 24.92
CA ALA A 41 -32.84 2.79 24.52
C ALA A 41 -33.68 3.38 25.68
N PRO A 42 -34.24 2.60 26.64
CA PRO A 42 -35.00 3.18 27.75
C PRO A 42 -34.16 4.06 28.70
N ILE A 43 -32.86 3.79 28.82
CA ILE A 43 -31.95 4.59 29.65
C ILE A 43 -31.66 5.93 28.96
N LEU A 44 -31.47 5.90 27.63
CA LEU A 44 -31.29 7.10 26.83
C LEU A 44 -32.54 7.99 26.87
N GLU A 45 -33.73 7.39 26.75
CA GLU A 45 -35.02 8.10 26.80
C GLU A 45 -35.23 8.86 28.11
N ARG A 46 -34.90 8.21 29.24
CA ARG A 46 -35.01 8.76 30.59
C ARG A 46 -33.89 9.75 30.96
N THR A 47 -32.89 9.93 30.11
CA THR A 47 -31.81 10.89 30.38
C THR A 47 -32.35 12.32 30.30
N PRO A 48 -32.09 13.19 31.30
CA PRO A 48 -32.57 14.57 31.27
C PRO A 48 -31.84 15.41 30.21
N GLU A 49 -32.52 16.44 29.70
CA GLU A 49 -31.88 17.47 28.88
C GLU A 49 -30.97 18.38 29.74
N PRO A 50 -29.88 18.94 29.18
CA PRO A 50 -29.42 18.86 27.78
C PRO A 50 -28.56 17.61 27.47
N LYS A 51 -28.34 16.74 28.46
CA LYS A 51 -27.43 15.59 28.35
C LYS A 51 -27.89 14.57 27.32
N ARG A 52 -29.20 14.32 27.22
CA ARG A 52 -29.78 13.42 26.23
C ARG A 52 -29.49 13.88 24.80
N THR A 53 -29.76 15.15 24.47
CA THR A 53 -29.44 15.70 23.14
C THR A 53 -27.94 15.61 22.83
N ALA A 54 -27.07 15.92 23.80
CA ALA A 54 -25.62 15.83 23.63
C ALA A 54 -25.16 14.38 23.37
N LEU A 55 -25.71 13.40 24.10
CA LEU A 55 -25.43 11.98 23.89
C LEU A 55 -25.89 11.52 22.51
N LEU A 56 -27.15 11.75 22.14
CA LEU A 56 -27.71 11.30 20.86
C LEU A 56 -26.99 11.94 19.67
N THR A 57 -26.68 13.24 19.76
CA THR A 57 -25.92 13.93 18.72
C THR A 57 -24.52 13.34 18.57
N SER A 58 -23.85 13.07 19.69
CA SER A 58 -22.52 12.44 19.68
C SER A 58 -22.56 11.02 19.09
N VAL A 59 -23.57 10.23 19.44
CA VAL A 59 -23.78 8.88 18.90
C VAL A 59 -23.97 8.92 17.39
N VAL A 60 -24.89 9.75 16.88
CA VAL A 60 -25.14 9.80 15.43
C VAL A 60 -23.92 10.33 14.67
N ARG A 61 -23.21 11.33 15.20
CA ARG A 61 -21.95 11.82 14.58
C ARG A 61 -20.87 10.73 14.54
N HIS A 62 -20.76 9.93 15.60
CA HIS A 62 -19.85 8.79 15.61
C HIS A 62 -20.27 7.72 14.59
N LEU A 63 -21.56 7.40 14.52
CA LEU A 63 -22.09 6.42 13.58
C LEU A 63 -21.91 6.87 12.11
N GLU A 64 -22.06 8.17 11.82
CA GLU A 64 -21.82 8.74 10.49
C GLU A 64 -20.38 8.54 10.05
N ALA A 65 -19.41 8.90 10.91
CA ALA A 65 -17.99 8.69 10.67
C ALA A 65 -17.65 7.19 10.55
N SER A 66 -18.23 6.35 11.43
CA SER A 66 -18.02 4.90 11.40
C SER A 66 -18.56 4.25 10.13
N ALA A 67 -19.72 4.69 9.64
CA ALA A 67 -20.32 4.13 8.44
C ALA A 67 -19.50 4.46 7.19
N ILE A 68 -18.97 5.68 7.09
CA ILE A 68 -18.02 6.08 6.04
C ILE A 68 -16.76 5.23 6.14
N ASP A 69 -16.21 5.07 7.35
CA ASP A 69 -15.03 4.24 7.56
C ASP A 69 -15.26 2.77 7.15
N ASP A 70 -16.39 2.19 7.53
CA ASP A 70 -16.74 0.80 7.20
C ASP A 70 -16.91 0.61 5.68
N ALA A 71 -17.48 1.59 4.98
CA ALA A 71 -17.60 1.57 3.53
C ALA A 71 -16.23 1.62 2.83
N LEU A 72 -15.32 2.46 3.32
CA LEU A 72 -13.95 2.58 2.79
C LEU A 72 -13.08 1.38 3.15
N ASP A 73 -13.24 0.80 4.34
CA ASP A 73 -12.58 -0.44 4.73
C ASP A 73 -13.03 -1.61 3.85
N LEU A 74 -14.34 -1.70 3.59
CA LEU A 74 -14.87 -2.71 2.69
C LEU A 74 -14.31 -2.55 1.27
N PHE A 75 -14.27 -1.31 0.76
CA PHE A 75 -13.63 -1.00 -0.52
C PHE A 75 -12.15 -1.40 -0.53
N SER A 76 -11.41 -1.03 0.53
CA SER A 76 -9.99 -1.34 0.70
C SER A 76 -9.73 -2.85 0.67
N VAL A 77 -10.47 -3.64 1.46
CA VAL A 77 -10.38 -5.10 1.50
C VAL A 77 -10.74 -5.71 0.15
N LEU A 78 -11.78 -5.20 -0.52
CA LEU A 78 -12.18 -5.68 -1.84
C LEU A 78 -11.07 -5.44 -2.87
N MET A 79 -10.51 -4.24 -2.93
CA MET A 79 -9.42 -3.90 -3.84
C MET A 79 -8.19 -4.77 -3.58
N GLN A 80 -7.77 -4.90 -2.32
CA GLN A 80 -6.58 -5.65 -1.96
C GLN A 80 -6.74 -7.16 -2.17
N VAL A 81 -7.82 -7.76 -1.66
CA VAL A 81 -7.97 -9.22 -1.59
C VAL A 81 -8.62 -9.78 -2.85
N LYS A 82 -9.75 -9.20 -3.29
CA LYS A 82 -10.58 -9.75 -4.37
C LYS A 82 -10.13 -9.31 -5.75
N LEU A 83 -9.42 -8.18 -5.86
CA LEU A 83 -8.88 -7.70 -7.12
C LEU A 83 -7.37 -7.94 -7.21
N ILE A 84 -6.57 -7.13 -6.54
CA ILE A 84 -5.10 -7.09 -6.71
C ILE A 84 -4.46 -8.44 -6.39
N SER A 85 -4.69 -8.98 -5.18
CA SER A 85 -4.10 -10.26 -4.77
C SER A 85 -4.63 -11.46 -5.55
N ALA A 86 -5.86 -11.38 -6.06
CA ALA A 86 -6.44 -12.45 -6.85
C ALA A 86 -5.92 -12.46 -8.30
N ALA A 87 -5.74 -11.28 -8.90
CA ALA A 87 -5.11 -11.14 -10.21
C ALA A 87 -3.63 -11.57 -10.15
N ARG A 88 -2.90 -11.10 -9.13
CA ARG A 88 -1.50 -11.51 -8.91
C ARG A 88 -1.35 -13.03 -8.78
N ARG A 89 -2.19 -13.67 -7.95
CA ARG A 89 -2.20 -15.13 -7.81
C ARG A 89 -2.53 -15.86 -9.10
N ALA A 90 -3.40 -15.31 -9.95
CA ALA A 90 -3.71 -15.90 -11.26
C ALA A 90 -2.48 -15.84 -12.18
N THR A 91 -1.89 -14.65 -12.33
CA THR A 91 -0.67 -14.45 -13.11
C THR A 91 0.50 -15.31 -12.59
N ASP A 92 0.68 -15.41 -11.28
CA ASP A 92 1.73 -16.24 -10.68
C ASP A 92 1.48 -17.74 -10.95
N ARG A 93 0.22 -18.20 -10.91
CA ARG A 93 -0.13 -19.58 -11.28
C ARG A 93 0.15 -19.87 -12.74
N ASP A 94 -0.21 -18.95 -13.64
CA ASP A 94 0.04 -19.11 -15.07
C ASP A 94 1.54 -19.15 -15.37
N ARG A 95 2.33 -18.29 -14.70
CA ARG A 95 3.80 -18.32 -14.73
C ARG A 95 4.37 -19.64 -14.23
N ILE A 96 3.87 -20.16 -13.09
CA ILE A 96 4.29 -21.45 -12.55
C ILE A 96 3.92 -22.60 -13.50
N ALA A 97 2.71 -22.58 -14.09
CA ALA A 97 2.25 -23.58 -15.04
C ALA A 97 3.05 -23.56 -16.36
N ALA A 98 3.54 -22.38 -16.77
CA ALA A 98 4.39 -22.23 -17.94
C ALA A 98 5.84 -22.69 -17.70
N ARG A 99 6.29 -22.83 -16.44
CA ARG A 99 7.68 -23.18 -16.08
C ARG A 99 8.22 -24.45 -16.76
N PRO A 100 7.48 -25.57 -16.88
CA PRO A 100 7.99 -26.76 -17.58
C PRO A 100 8.19 -26.52 -19.07
N ARG A 101 7.29 -25.75 -19.71
CA ARG A 101 7.39 -25.39 -21.13
C ARG A 101 8.57 -24.45 -21.37
N MET A 102 8.75 -23.46 -20.50
CA MET A 102 9.95 -22.61 -20.49
C MET A 102 11.22 -23.45 -20.38
N ALA A 103 11.29 -24.37 -19.40
CA ALA A 103 12.46 -25.22 -19.20
C ALA A 103 12.74 -26.17 -20.38
N LYS A 104 11.71 -26.60 -21.12
CA LYS A 104 11.90 -27.36 -22.37
C LYS A 104 12.49 -26.46 -23.45
N ALA A 105 11.89 -25.30 -23.69
CA ALA A 105 12.36 -24.37 -24.70
C ALA A 105 13.78 -23.87 -24.42
N SER A 106 14.13 -23.59 -23.16
CA SER A 106 15.49 -23.16 -22.79
C SER A 106 16.52 -24.24 -23.05
N ARG A 107 16.18 -25.51 -22.76
CA ARG A 107 17.07 -26.64 -23.06
C ARG A 107 17.27 -26.84 -24.56
N MET A 108 16.23 -26.63 -25.37
CA MET A 108 16.35 -26.70 -26.82
C MET A 108 17.30 -25.61 -27.34
N LEU A 109 17.12 -24.35 -26.92
CA LEU A 109 18.02 -23.27 -27.35
C LEU A 109 19.45 -23.43 -26.82
N ASP A 110 19.63 -23.90 -25.58
CA ASP A 110 20.95 -24.23 -25.03
C ASP A 110 21.63 -25.34 -25.84
N GLY A 111 20.87 -26.36 -26.25
CA GLY A 111 21.35 -27.41 -27.16
C GLY A 111 21.79 -26.86 -28.53
N VAL A 112 21.01 -25.95 -29.13
CA VAL A 112 21.41 -25.26 -30.37
C VAL A 112 22.70 -24.49 -30.18
N PHE A 113 22.80 -23.70 -29.10
CA PHE A 113 23.98 -22.88 -28.84
C PHE A 113 25.23 -23.73 -28.63
N ARG A 114 25.12 -24.84 -27.89
CA ARG A 114 26.24 -25.78 -27.69
C ARG A 114 26.66 -26.44 -28.99
N LEU A 115 25.71 -27.00 -29.74
CA LEU A 115 25.99 -27.70 -31.00
C LEU A 115 26.64 -26.74 -32.00
N TRP A 116 26.08 -25.56 -32.20
CA TRP A 116 26.64 -24.59 -33.14
C TRP A 116 27.96 -24.01 -32.65
N GLY A 117 28.14 -23.81 -31.34
CA GLY A 117 29.41 -23.40 -30.75
C GLY A 117 30.52 -24.41 -31.05
N GLU A 118 30.30 -25.69 -30.74
CA GLU A 118 31.27 -26.77 -31.00
C GLU A 118 31.61 -26.89 -32.50
N GLN A 119 30.62 -26.78 -33.38
CA GLN A 119 30.84 -26.84 -34.83
C GLN A 119 31.62 -25.61 -35.35
N LEU A 120 31.33 -24.42 -34.82
CA LEU A 120 32.05 -23.20 -35.20
C LEU A 120 33.49 -23.21 -34.67
N ASP A 121 33.72 -23.69 -33.45
CA ASP A 121 35.07 -23.85 -32.89
C ASP A 121 35.89 -24.83 -33.73
N LEU A 122 35.32 -25.97 -34.13
CA LEU A 122 35.97 -26.94 -35.03
C LEU A 122 36.30 -26.35 -36.41
N VAL A 123 35.43 -25.51 -36.97
CA VAL A 123 35.68 -24.81 -38.24
C VAL A 123 36.85 -23.84 -38.10
N VAL A 124 36.93 -23.11 -36.98
CA VAL A 124 38.04 -22.20 -36.68
C VAL A 124 39.36 -22.96 -36.48
N GLU A 125 39.34 -24.09 -35.77
CA GLU A 125 40.54 -24.91 -35.50
C GLU A 125 41.06 -25.64 -36.74
N SER A 126 40.15 -26.13 -37.60
CA SER A 126 40.51 -26.92 -38.78
C SER A 126 40.75 -26.09 -40.05
N GLY A 127 40.32 -24.82 -40.07
CA GLY A 127 40.38 -23.95 -41.25
C GLY A 127 39.48 -24.42 -42.41
N ALA A 128 38.48 -25.25 -42.11
CA ALA A 128 37.53 -25.77 -43.10
C ALA A 128 36.46 -24.73 -43.47
N ASP A 129 35.81 -24.92 -44.62
CA ASP A 129 34.65 -24.11 -45.00
C ASP A 129 33.41 -24.50 -44.18
N LEU A 130 32.61 -23.49 -43.81
CA LEU A 130 31.35 -23.69 -43.11
C LEU A 130 30.31 -24.33 -44.06
N ASP A 131 29.71 -25.46 -43.66
CA ASP A 131 28.57 -26.08 -44.35
C ASP A 131 27.26 -25.87 -43.56
N PRO A 132 26.44 -24.85 -43.92
CA PRO A 132 25.15 -24.62 -43.29
C PRO A 132 24.19 -25.82 -43.39
N GLY A 133 24.28 -26.62 -44.45
CA GLY A 133 23.43 -27.79 -44.66
C GLY A 133 23.77 -28.94 -43.70
N ALA A 134 25.05 -29.11 -43.35
CA ALA A 134 25.45 -30.04 -42.29
C ALA A 134 25.01 -29.54 -40.90
N MET A 135 25.13 -28.24 -40.61
CA MET A 135 24.70 -27.66 -39.34
C MET A 135 23.19 -27.83 -39.08
N TRP A 136 22.35 -27.64 -40.10
CA TRP A 136 20.91 -27.86 -39.96
C TRP A 136 20.56 -29.34 -39.78
N ARG A 137 21.24 -30.26 -40.48
CA ARG A 137 21.04 -31.70 -40.30
C ARG A 137 21.45 -32.16 -38.90
N ALA A 138 22.57 -31.65 -38.38
CA ALA A 138 23.02 -31.92 -37.02
C ALA A 138 22.02 -31.41 -35.98
N LEU A 139 21.48 -30.20 -36.18
CA LEU A 139 20.44 -29.62 -35.31
C LEU A 139 19.16 -30.46 -35.29
N GLU A 140 18.69 -30.90 -36.46
CA GLU A 140 17.51 -31.77 -36.55
C GLU A 140 17.71 -33.14 -35.90
N THR A 141 18.95 -33.64 -35.89
CA THR A 141 19.32 -34.93 -35.30
C THR A 141 19.46 -34.85 -33.78
N GLU A 142 20.12 -33.81 -33.26
CA GLU A 142 20.50 -33.74 -31.84
C GLU A 142 19.55 -32.91 -30.97
N VAL A 143 18.87 -31.90 -31.54
CA VAL A 143 18.01 -30.98 -30.77
C VAL A 143 16.54 -31.19 -31.11
N GLY A 144 16.20 -31.31 -32.39
CA GLY A 144 14.85 -31.55 -32.87
C GLY A 144 14.49 -30.74 -34.13
N PRO A 145 13.26 -30.89 -34.63
CA PRO A 145 12.83 -30.27 -35.88
C PRO A 145 12.99 -28.75 -35.86
N ARG A 146 13.37 -28.18 -37.01
CA ARG A 146 13.57 -26.73 -37.16
C ARG A 146 12.36 -25.91 -36.72
N GLU A 147 11.15 -26.37 -37.03
CA GLU A 147 9.91 -25.69 -36.63
C GLU A 147 9.74 -25.63 -35.10
N GLU A 148 10.10 -26.71 -34.39
CA GLU A 148 10.02 -26.75 -32.92
C GLU A 148 11.05 -25.84 -32.26
N VAL A 149 12.26 -25.76 -32.82
CA VAL A 149 13.33 -24.86 -32.33
C VAL A 149 12.93 -23.40 -32.54
N MET A 150 12.37 -23.06 -33.71
CA MET A 150 11.86 -21.72 -33.98
C MET A 150 10.68 -21.38 -33.06
N ALA A 151 9.75 -22.31 -32.85
CA ALA A 151 8.64 -22.14 -31.92
C ALA A 151 9.13 -21.98 -30.47
N ALA A 152 10.18 -22.70 -30.06
CA ALA A 152 10.81 -22.56 -28.74
C ALA A 152 11.44 -21.18 -28.55
N SER A 153 12.09 -20.63 -29.59
CA SER A 153 12.62 -19.27 -29.59
C SER A 153 11.53 -18.22 -29.44
N VAL A 154 10.42 -18.35 -30.16
CA VAL A 154 9.26 -17.44 -30.04
C VAL A 154 8.65 -17.53 -28.65
N LEU A 155 8.42 -18.76 -28.15
CA LEU A 155 7.84 -19.01 -26.83
C LEU A 155 8.71 -18.44 -25.70
N LEU A 156 10.04 -18.54 -25.77
CA LEU A 156 10.92 -17.90 -24.80
C LEU A 156 10.95 -16.38 -24.94
N GLY A 157 10.87 -15.85 -26.16
CA GLY A 157 10.70 -14.42 -26.38
C GLY A 157 9.44 -13.87 -25.70
N GLU A 158 8.32 -14.58 -25.82
CA GLU A 158 7.04 -14.23 -25.17
C GLU A 158 7.07 -14.38 -23.64
N LEU A 159 7.84 -15.33 -23.12
CA LEU A 159 7.88 -15.66 -21.70
C LEU A 159 8.99 -14.95 -20.90
N ILE A 160 10.07 -14.54 -21.56
CA ILE A 160 11.27 -13.91 -20.97
C ILE A 160 11.44 -12.44 -21.42
N GLY A 161 10.86 -12.02 -22.55
CA GLY A 161 10.85 -10.61 -23.01
C GLY A 161 10.28 -9.65 -21.96
N PRO A 162 10.48 -8.32 -22.06
CA PRO A 162 10.48 -7.31 -20.96
C PRO A 162 9.42 -7.55 -19.85
N ALA A 163 9.73 -8.51 -18.97
CA ALA A 163 8.74 -9.42 -18.39
C ALA A 163 7.95 -8.83 -17.23
N ASP A 164 8.50 -7.79 -16.60
CA ASP A 164 7.84 -7.13 -15.50
C ASP A 164 6.74 -6.20 -16.00
N GLU A 165 6.99 -5.38 -17.01
CA GLU A 165 5.97 -4.47 -17.55
C GLU A 165 4.86 -5.22 -18.29
N GLU A 166 5.20 -6.27 -19.03
CA GLU A 166 4.23 -7.08 -19.76
C GLU A 166 3.34 -7.91 -18.82
N ALA A 167 3.92 -8.54 -17.80
CA ALA A 167 3.13 -9.24 -16.80
C ALA A 167 2.33 -8.29 -15.91
N GLU A 168 2.85 -7.10 -15.60
CA GLU A 168 2.10 -6.06 -14.92
C GLU A 168 0.91 -5.57 -15.76
N ALA A 169 1.07 -5.47 -17.08
CA ALA A 169 0.00 -5.13 -17.99
C ALA A 169 -1.05 -6.25 -18.10
N GLU A 170 -0.62 -7.51 -18.15
CA GLU A 170 -1.53 -8.66 -18.20
C GLU A 170 -2.30 -8.82 -16.88
N MET A 171 -1.64 -8.63 -15.75
CA MET A 171 -2.32 -8.55 -14.45
C MET A 171 -3.42 -7.47 -14.45
N ARG A 172 -3.18 -6.31 -15.07
CA ARG A 172 -4.16 -5.21 -15.15
C ARG A 172 -5.29 -5.48 -16.14
N ARG A 173 -5.04 -6.24 -17.20
CA ARG A 173 -6.10 -6.81 -18.05
C ARG A 173 -6.98 -7.77 -17.26
N LEU A 174 -6.40 -8.67 -16.47
CA LEU A 174 -7.15 -9.56 -15.57
C LEU A 174 -7.93 -8.78 -14.49
N LEU A 175 -7.43 -7.62 -14.05
CA LEU A 175 -8.19 -6.74 -13.15
C LEU A 175 -9.38 -6.09 -13.86
N ALA A 176 -9.23 -5.66 -15.11
CA ALA A 176 -10.30 -5.05 -15.89
C ALA A 176 -11.51 -5.98 -16.07
N THR A 177 -11.29 -7.29 -16.21
CA THR A 177 -12.39 -8.28 -16.31
C THR A 177 -13.24 -8.37 -15.03
N ARG A 178 -12.71 -7.92 -13.89
CA ARG A 178 -13.40 -7.89 -12.59
C ARG A 178 -14.21 -6.62 -12.36
N TYR A 179 -14.47 -5.83 -13.40
CA TYR A 179 -15.28 -4.61 -13.33
C TYR A 179 -16.62 -4.81 -12.62
N ASN A 180 -17.32 -5.93 -12.88
CA ASN A 180 -18.61 -6.21 -12.24
C ASN A 180 -18.52 -6.35 -10.71
N THR A 181 -17.35 -6.71 -10.17
CA THR A 181 -17.11 -6.79 -8.72
C THR A 181 -17.02 -5.41 -8.08
N VAL A 182 -16.46 -4.42 -8.78
CA VAL A 182 -16.29 -3.05 -8.28
C VAL A 182 -17.46 -2.13 -8.64
N ARG A 183 -18.27 -2.52 -9.63
CA ARG A 183 -19.40 -1.73 -10.14
C ARG A 183 -20.31 -1.12 -9.06
N PRO A 184 -20.69 -1.83 -7.97
CA PRO A 184 -21.52 -1.25 -6.91
C PRO A 184 -20.89 -0.04 -6.21
N PHE A 185 -19.56 0.05 -6.17
CA PHE A 185 -18.84 1.13 -5.50
C PHE A 185 -18.70 2.38 -6.36
N LEU A 186 -18.95 2.30 -7.67
CA LEU A 186 -18.76 3.44 -8.58
C LEU A 186 -19.70 4.60 -8.22
N SER A 187 -20.99 4.31 -8.05
CA SER A 187 -21.99 5.31 -7.62
C SER A 187 -21.72 5.75 -6.20
N LEU A 188 -21.52 4.81 -5.27
CA LEU A 188 -21.28 5.11 -3.87
C LEU A 188 -20.11 6.08 -3.67
N LEU A 189 -18.95 5.80 -4.27
CA LEU A 189 -17.75 6.63 -4.11
C LEU A 189 -17.82 7.90 -4.96
N GLY A 190 -18.40 7.82 -6.17
CA GLY A 190 -18.49 8.97 -7.07
C GLY A 190 -19.53 10.01 -6.68
N GLU A 191 -20.60 9.61 -6.01
CA GLU A 191 -21.69 10.49 -5.56
C GLU A 191 -21.53 10.90 -4.08
N SER A 192 -20.60 10.29 -3.34
CA SER A 192 -20.39 10.61 -1.93
C SER A 192 -19.82 12.02 -1.73
N PRO A 193 -20.48 12.90 -0.95
CA PRO A 193 -19.94 14.20 -0.57
C PRO A 193 -18.85 14.10 0.50
N ALA A 194 -18.63 12.91 1.08
CA ALA A 194 -17.68 12.73 2.16
C ALA A 194 -16.22 12.73 1.69
N LEU A 195 -15.94 12.45 0.40
CA LEU A 195 -14.57 12.39 -0.10
C LEU A 195 -14.01 13.78 -0.37
N GLY A 196 -12.85 14.05 0.24
CA GLY A 196 -12.01 15.22 0.00
C GLY A 196 -10.64 14.81 -0.55
N ALA A 197 -9.88 15.77 -1.06
CA ALA A 197 -8.55 15.51 -1.61
C ALA A 197 -7.57 16.63 -1.31
N ALA A 198 -6.34 16.25 -0.95
CA ALA A 198 -5.18 17.13 -0.93
C ALA A 198 -4.74 17.43 -2.38
N SER A 199 -3.76 18.33 -2.54
CA SER A 199 -3.25 18.75 -3.86
C SER A 199 -2.92 17.57 -4.80
N GLY A 200 -2.26 16.53 -4.29
CA GLY A 200 -1.92 15.32 -5.04
C GLY A 200 -3.11 14.44 -5.43
N GLY A 201 -4.21 14.49 -4.69
CA GLY A 201 -5.40 13.64 -4.91
C GLY A 201 -6.52 14.29 -5.73
N LYS A 202 -6.49 15.62 -5.95
CA LYS A 202 -7.59 16.36 -6.62
C LYS A 202 -7.99 15.75 -7.96
N ARG A 203 -7.00 15.45 -8.82
CA ARG A 203 -7.23 14.85 -10.14
C ARG A 203 -7.90 13.48 -10.04
N ILE A 204 -7.48 12.66 -9.07
CA ILE A 204 -8.03 11.32 -8.84
C ILE A 204 -9.49 11.44 -8.37
N LEU A 205 -9.77 12.33 -7.41
CA LEU A 205 -11.12 12.54 -6.90
C LEU A 205 -12.09 13.03 -7.99
N GLU A 206 -11.65 13.95 -8.86
CA GLU A 206 -12.47 14.40 -9.99
C GLU A 206 -12.77 13.28 -10.99
N ALA A 207 -11.82 12.37 -11.24
CA ALA A 207 -12.08 11.18 -12.05
C ALA A 207 -13.04 10.20 -11.36
N VAL A 208 -12.93 10.02 -10.04
CA VAL A 208 -13.84 9.18 -9.24
C VAL A 208 -15.27 9.71 -9.32
N LYS A 209 -15.49 11.02 -9.20
CA LYS A 209 -16.81 11.65 -9.35
C LYS A 209 -17.44 11.45 -10.74
N ARG A 210 -16.63 11.18 -11.77
CA ARG A 210 -17.11 10.90 -13.14
C ARG A 210 -17.44 9.42 -13.37
N LEU A 211 -17.00 8.51 -12.50
CA LEU A 211 -17.24 7.07 -12.65
C LEU A 211 -18.72 6.67 -12.76
N PRO A 212 -19.68 7.27 -12.01
CA PRO A 212 -21.10 6.92 -12.15
C PRO A 212 -21.63 7.20 -13.56
N VAL A 213 -21.21 8.32 -14.17
CA VAL A 213 -21.58 8.71 -15.54
C VAL A 213 -20.99 7.73 -16.55
N LEU A 214 -19.72 7.35 -16.37
CA LEU A 214 -19.07 6.34 -17.21
C LEU A 214 -19.78 4.99 -17.11
N ALA A 215 -20.14 4.55 -15.89
CA ALA A 215 -20.83 3.28 -15.67
C ALA A 215 -22.19 3.20 -16.39
N ARG A 216 -22.93 4.33 -16.47
CA ARG A 216 -24.22 4.45 -17.16
C ARG A 216 -24.09 4.59 -18.69
N ARG A 217 -22.88 4.84 -19.21
CA ARG A 217 -22.63 5.03 -20.65
C ARG A 217 -22.88 3.74 -21.44
N LYS A 218 -23.63 3.87 -22.55
CA LYS A 218 -23.83 2.81 -23.54
C LYS A 218 -22.64 2.74 -24.51
N VAL A 219 -21.58 2.04 -24.10
CA VAL A 219 -20.31 1.97 -24.85
C VAL A 219 -20.48 1.42 -26.28
N LYS A 220 -21.44 0.50 -26.49
CA LYS A 220 -21.78 -0.03 -27.82
C LYS A 220 -22.30 1.03 -28.81
N GLN A 221 -22.91 2.11 -28.31
CA GLN A 221 -23.46 3.19 -29.14
C GLN A 221 -22.51 4.38 -29.20
N LYS A 222 -21.85 4.69 -28.08
CA LYS A 222 -20.90 5.79 -27.96
C LYS A 222 -19.61 5.28 -27.31
N PRO A 223 -18.63 4.80 -28.10
CA PRO A 223 -17.33 4.37 -27.60
C PRO A 223 -16.67 5.50 -26.79
N LEU A 224 -15.92 5.14 -25.75
CA LEU A 224 -15.18 6.11 -24.94
C LEU A 224 -13.91 6.52 -25.71
N LEU A 225 -13.66 7.81 -25.84
CA LEU A 225 -12.49 8.32 -26.57
C LEU A 225 -11.38 8.78 -25.61
N PRO A 226 -10.09 8.75 -26.00
CA PRO A 226 -8.97 9.20 -25.18
C PRO A 226 -9.11 10.65 -24.70
N ARG A 227 -9.72 11.52 -25.51
CA ARG A 227 -10.01 12.92 -25.16
C ARG A 227 -11.04 13.09 -24.03
N GLU A 228 -11.85 12.06 -23.76
CA GLU A 228 -12.90 12.10 -22.73
C GLU A 228 -12.39 11.60 -21.36
N ILE A 229 -11.15 11.10 -21.30
CA ILE A 229 -10.51 10.62 -20.07
C ILE A 229 -9.27 11.46 -19.72
N ASP A 230 -8.85 11.40 -18.45
CA ASP A 230 -7.58 11.99 -18.05
C ASP A 230 -6.46 10.95 -18.24
N GLY A 231 -5.76 11.05 -19.38
CA GLY A 231 -4.64 10.15 -19.69
C GLY A 231 -3.49 10.21 -18.67
N LYS A 232 -3.36 11.29 -17.89
CA LYS A 232 -2.33 11.40 -16.84
C LYS A 232 -2.62 10.50 -15.64
N LEU A 233 -3.86 10.01 -15.51
CA LEU A 233 -4.25 9.05 -14.47
C LEU A 233 -4.00 7.60 -14.86
N VAL A 234 -3.49 7.33 -16.07
CA VAL A 234 -3.23 5.98 -16.57
C VAL A 234 -1.73 5.69 -16.50
N PRO A 235 -1.24 4.94 -15.48
CA PRO A 235 0.15 4.52 -15.41
C PRO A 235 0.55 3.67 -16.62
N ALA A 236 1.86 3.57 -16.89
CA ALA A 236 2.41 2.78 -18.00
C ALA A 236 1.81 1.36 -18.07
N ALA A 237 1.76 0.66 -16.93
CA ALA A 237 1.22 -0.68 -16.83
C ALA A 237 -0.28 -0.80 -17.17
N TRP A 238 -1.07 0.28 -17.07
CA TRP A 238 -2.48 0.29 -17.47
C TRP A 238 -2.70 0.65 -18.94
N LYS A 239 -1.73 1.28 -19.61
CA LYS A 239 -1.91 1.77 -20.99
C LYS A 239 -2.40 0.67 -21.93
N ARG A 240 -1.78 -0.51 -21.86
CA ARG A 240 -2.16 -1.66 -22.71
C ARG A 240 -3.54 -2.24 -22.38
N ALA A 241 -3.96 -2.20 -21.11
CA ALA A 241 -5.29 -2.63 -20.70
C ALA A 241 -6.38 -1.62 -21.09
N VAL A 242 -6.05 -0.32 -21.09
CA VAL A 242 -7.00 0.78 -21.32
C VAL A 242 -7.13 1.12 -22.82
N TYR A 243 -6.04 1.12 -23.58
CA TYR A 243 -6.01 1.57 -24.97
C TYR A 243 -5.86 0.45 -26.00
N SER A 244 -5.39 -0.74 -25.62
CA SER A 244 -4.96 -1.78 -26.58
C SER A 244 -5.80 -3.06 -26.48
N LYS A 245 -7.13 -2.90 -26.37
CA LYS A 245 -8.06 -4.04 -26.39
C LYS A 245 -8.42 -4.40 -27.83
N PRO A 246 -8.17 -5.65 -28.29
CA PRO A 246 -8.38 -6.05 -29.68
C PRO A 246 -9.83 -5.94 -30.18
N GLU A 247 -10.81 -6.01 -29.28
CA GLU A 247 -12.24 -5.99 -29.60
C GLU A 247 -12.81 -4.58 -29.79
N LEU A 248 -12.04 -3.53 -29.49
CA LEU A 248 -12.48 -2.14 -29.57
C LEU A 248 -12.10 -1.50 -30.92
N PRO A 249 -12.92 -0.57 -31.44
CA PRO A 249 -12.55 0.23 -32.60
C PRO A 249 -11.22 0.96 -32.37
N GLU A 250 -10.44 1.16 -33.44
CA GLU A 250 -9.15 1.84 -33.37
C GLU A 250 -9.30 3.24 -32.74
N GLY A 251 -8.49 3.51 -31.72
CA GLY A 251 -8.55 4.76 -30.95
C GLY A 251 -9.66 4.84 -29.88
N ALA A 252 -10.40 3.76 -29.61
CA ALA A 252 -11.34 3.69 -28.49
C ALA A 252 -10.67 3.23 -27.19
N VAL A 253 -11.25 3.64 -26.05
CA VAL A 253 -10.80 3.34 -24.69
C VAL A 253 -11.70 2.28 -24.08
N ASP A 254 -11.11 1.28 -23.42
CA ASP A 254 -11.86 0.35 -22.59
C ASP A 254 -12.35 1.07 -21.32
N ARG A 255 -13.66 1.29 -21.26
CA ARG A 255 -14.34 1.91 -20.11
C ARG A 255 -14.11 1.14 -18.83
N ASP A 256 -14.22 -0.18 -18.88
CA ASP A 256 -14.15 -1.06 -17.71
C ASP A 256 -12.72 -1.06 -17.15
N ALA A 257 -11.72 -1.18 -18.03
CA ALA A 257 -10.32 -1.05 -17.65
C ALA A 257 -10.01 0.33 -17.06
N TYR A 258 -10.49 1.41 -17.68
CA TYR A 258 -10.30 2.76 -17.15
C TYR A 258 -10.97 2.95 -15.78
N ALA A 259 -12.17 2.43 -15.57
CA ALA A 259 -12.86 2.51 -14.28
C ALA A 259 -12.09 1.76 -13.18
N VAL A 260 -11.61 0.54 -13.44
CA VAL A 260 -10.77 -0.20 -12.48
C VAL A 260 -9.44 0.51 -12.23
N CYS A 261 -8.83 1.10 -13.27
CA CYS A 261 -7.61 1.91 -13.13
C CYS A 261 -7.82 3.09 -12.17
N VAL A 262 -8.89 3.86 -12.34
CA VAL A 262 -9.21 5.00 -11.45
C VAL A 262 -9.46 4.51 -10.02
N LEU A 263 -10.13 3.38 -9.82
CA LEU A 263 -10.34 2.81 -8.48
C LEU A 263 -9.03 2.31 -7.84
N GLU A 264 -8.10 1.77 -8.62
CA GLU A 264 -6.76 1.42 -8.11
C GLU A 264 -6.00 2.69 -7.70
N GLN A 265 -6.06 3.77 -8.49
CA GLN A 265 -5.47 5.06 -8.12
C GLN A 265 -6.12 5.62 -6.84
N LEU A 266 -7.44 5.53 -6.72
CA LEU A 266 -8.16 5.93 -5.51
C LEU A 266 -7.69 5.12 -4.29
N PHE A 267 -7.58 3.80 -4.41
CA PHE A 267 -7.08 2.93 -3.34
C PHE A 267 -5.67 3.35 -2.89
N ARG A 268 -4.77 3.60 -3.83
CA ARG A 268 -3.41 4.09 -3.53
C ARG A 268 -3.45 5.48 -2.87
N ALA A 269 -4.29 6.39 -3.35
CA ALA A 269 -4.41 7.74 -2.82
C ALA A 269 -5.03 7.78 -1.41
N LEU A 270 -5.99 6.90 -1.12
CA LEU A 270 -6.55 6.71 0.22
C LEU A 270 -5.51 6.21 1.21
N ASN A 271 -4.65 5.26 0.80
CA ASN A 271 -3.56 4.75 1.63
C ASN A 271 -2.48 5.81 1.89
N ARG A 272 -2.22 6.71 0.92
CA ARG A 272 -1.29 7.84 1.05
C ARG A 272 -1.88 9.06 1.76
N ARG A 273 -3.19 9.06 2.05
CA ARG A 273 -3.93 10.22 2.57
C ARG A 273 -3.90 11.45 1.64
N ASP A 274 -3.76 11.22 0.33
CA ASP A 274 -3.95 12.23 -0.71
C ASP A 274 -5.43 12.42 -1.04
N VAL A 275 -6.21 11.35 -0.89
CA VAL A 275 -7.67 11.37 -0.80
C VAL A 275 -8.05 10.95 0.61
N PHE A 276 -9.03 11.61 1.19
CA PHE A 276 -9.49 11.38 2.55
C PHE A 276 -11.00 11.52 2.61
N ALA A 277 -11.60 11.15 3.74
CA ALA A 277 -13.02 11.27 3.96
C ALA A 277 -13.34 12.17 5.16
N SER A 278 -14.48 12.84 5.11
CA SER A 278 -15.01 13.67 6.20
C SER A 278 -16.54 13.59 6.23
N PRO A 279 -17.15 13.28 7.39
CA PRO A 279 -16.49 12.89 8.64
C PRO A 279 -15.94 11.45 8.56
N SER A 280 -14.78 11.22 9.15
CA SER A 280 -14.12 9.92 9.21
C SER A 280 -13.16 9.89 10.39
N ASN A 281 -12.89 8.73 10.97
CA ASN A 281 -11.85 8.57 11.98
C ASN A 281 -10.61 7.88 11.38
N ARG A 282 -10.81 6.80 10.62
CA ARG A 282 -9.72 6.00 10.04
C ARG A 282 -9.17 6.54 8.72
N TRP A 283 -10.02 7.18 7.93
CA TRP A 283 -9.69 7.74 6.60
C TRP A 283 -9.72 9.27 6.58
N ALA A 284 -9.62 9.90 7.75
CA ALA A 284 -9.63 11.35 7.90
C ALA A 284 -8.41 12.02 7.26
N ASP A 285 -8.52 13.32 6.97
CA ASP A 285 -7.36 14.14 6.60
C ASP A 285 -6.43 14.28 7.81
N PRO A 286 -5.18 13.77 7.74
CA PRO A 286 -4.22 13.96 8.83
C PRO A 286 -3.92 15.44 9.08
N ARG A 287 -4.10 16.30 8.06
CA ARG A 287 -3.82 17.74 8.15
C ARG A 287 -4.91 18.53 8.85
N ALA A 288 -6.13 17.98 8.94
CA ALA A 288 -7.25 18.67 9.58
C ALA A 288 -7.04 18.94 11.09
N ARG A 289 -6.02 18.33 11.70
CA ARG A 289 -5.64 18.57 13.11
C ARG A 289 -4.46 19.55 13.26
N LEU A 290 -3.85 19.96 12.16
CA LEU A 290 -2.80 20.96 12.18
C LEU A 290 -3.41 22.35 12.36
N LEU A 291 -2.66 23.25 12.99
CA LEU A 291 -3.03 24.65 13.05
C LEU A 291 -2.81 25.26 11.66
N ASP A 292 -3.78 26.03 11.18
CA ASP A 292 -3.72 26.70 9.89
C ASP A 292 -4.22 28.15 9.99
N GLY A 293 -3.81 28.96 9.00
CA GLY A 293 -4.15 30.38 8.87
C GLY A 293 -3.96 31.16 10.17
N LYS A 294 -4.99 31.90 10.57
CA LYS A 294 -4.96 32.77 11.76
C LYS A 294 -4.64 32.05 13.06
N ARG A 295 -4.96 30.75 13.18
CA ARG A 295 -4.67 29.99 14.40
C ARG A 295 -3.20 29.62 14.50
N TRP A 296 -2.56 29.34 13.35
CA TRP A 296 -1.13 29.13 13.28
C TRP A 296 -0.38 30.44 13.49
N GLU A 297 -0.76 31.50 12.77
CA GLU A 297 -0.16 32.84 12.88
C GLU A 297 -0.12 33.35 14.32
N ALA A 298 -1.14 33.05 15.13
CA ALA A 298 -1.22 33.47 16.53
C ALA A 298 -0.24 32.75 17.48
N VAL A 299 0.31 31.60 17.10
CA VAL A 299 1.21 30.80 17.95
C VAL A 299 2.54 30.46 17.26
N ALA A 300 2.74 30.91 16.02
CA ALA A 300 3.86 30.52 15.18
C ALA A 300 5.20 30.85 15.84
N GLU A 301 5.36 32.08 16.32
CA GLU A 301 6.61 32.56 16.96
C GLU A 301 7.00 31.70 18.17
N ASP A 302 6.06 31.48 19.10
CA ASP A 302 6.29 30.65 20.30
C ASP A 302 6.65 29.21 19.95
N VAL A 303 5.94 28.61 18.99
CA VAL A 303 6.17 27.22 18.58
C VAL A 303 7.50 27.08 17.84
N LEU A 304 7.82 28.00 16.94
CA LEU A 304 9.09 28.00 16.21
C LEU A 304 10.27 28.18 17.15
N HIS A 305 10.18 29.13 18.08
CA HIS A 305 11.19 29.34 19.11
C HIS A 305 11.37 28.08 19.98
N GLY A 306 10.27 27.48 20.45
CA GLY A 306 10.29 26.25 21.26
C GLY A 306 10.85 25.04 20.53
N LEU A 307 10.73 24.99 19.19
CA LEU A 307 11.29 23.93 18.34
C LEU A 307 12.68 24.27 17.79
N SER A 308 13.23 25.45 18.10
CA SER A 308 14.48 25.95 17.52
C SER A 308 14.46 25.90 15.98
N LEU A 309 13.35 26.35 15.40
CA LEU A 309 13.15 26.47 13.97
C LEU A 309 13.13 27.94 13.58
N ASP A 310 13.86 28.28 12.53
CA ASP A 310 13.97 29.66 12.04
C ASP A 310 12.96 29.93 10.91
N GLU A 311 12.43 31.15 10.88
CA GLU A 311 11.72 31.70 9.73
C GLU A 311 12.68 32.53 8.85
N PRO A 312 12.50 32.57 7.52
CA PRO A 312 11.41 31.96 6.75
C PRO A 312 11.62 30.46 6.46
N VAL A 313 10.51 29.71 6.34
CA VAL A 313 10.54 28.25 6.13
C VAL A 313 11.28 27.86 4.85
N GLU A 314 11.22 28.69 3.82
CA GLU A 314 11.90 28.48 2.55
C GLU A 314 13.42 28.47 2.70
N GLU A 315 13.98 29.36 3.53
CA GLU A 315 15.42 29.41 3.81
C GLU A 315 15.85 28.21 4.65
N HIS A 316 15.07 27.86 5.67
CA HIS A 316 15.34 26.66 6.46
C HIS A 316 15.34 25.40 5.59
N LEU A 317 14.32 25.23 4.75
CA LEU A 317 14.21 24.09 3.84
C LEU A 317 15.33 24.11 2.78
N ALA A 318 15.69 25.26 2.23
CA ALA A 318 16.82 25.39 1.32
C ALA A 318 18.13 24.95 1.99
N GLY A 319 18.38 25.37 3.23
CA GLY A 319 19.53 24.94 4.02
C GLY A 319 19.52 23.42 4.29
N ARG A 320 18.36 22.82 4.58
CA ARG A 320 18.23 21.37 4.73
C ARG A 320 18.48 20.62 3.42
N VAL A 321 18.00 21.14 2.30
CA VAL A 321 18.25 20.56 0.97
C VAL A 321 19.74 20.62 0.62
N GLN A 322 20.40 21.74 0.88
CA GLN A 322 21.85 21.89 0.68
C GLN A 322 22.65 20.94 1.58
N ALA A 323 22.29 20.84 2.86
CA ALA A 323 22.94 19.92 3.79
C ALA A 323 22.74 18.45 3.38
N LEU A 324 21.55 18.11 2.89
CA LEU A 324 21.26 16.78 2.34
C LEU A 324 22.12 16.52 1.10
N ASP A 325 22.15 17.45 0.14
CA ASP A 325 22.96 17.33 -1.07
C ASP A 325 24.45 17.17 -0.73
N ALA A 326 25.00 18.00 0.16
CA ALA A 326 26.36 17.88 0.64
C ALA A 326 26.65 16.53 1.31
N ALA A 327 25.70 15.98 2.08
CA ALA A 327 25.82 14.65 2.66
C ALA A 327 25.83 13.53 1.60
N TRP A 328 25.04 13.67 0.54
CA TRP A 328 25.05 12.73 -0.59
C TRP A 328 26.35 12.81 -1.39
N GLN A 329 26.86 14.03 -1.65
CA GLN A 329 28.15 14.22 -2.31
C GLN A 329 29.27 13.61 -1.48
N LEU A 330 29.32 13.89 -0.18
CA LEU A 330 30.30 13.28 0.73
C LEU A 330 30.18 11.75 0.77
N MET A 331 28.96 11.21 0.75
CA MET A 331 28.75 9.77 0.67
C MET A 331 29.31 9.19 -0.63
N ALA A 332 29.11 9.87 -1.76
CA ALA A 332 29.64 9.45 -3.06
C ALA A 332 31.17 9.48 -3.06
N GLU A 333 31.80 10.56 -2.58
CA GLU A 333 33.25 10.68 -2.43
C GLU A 333 33.83 9.56 -1.57
N ARG A 334 33.22 9.30 -0.40
CA ARG A 334 33.63 8.21 0.50
C ARG A 334 33.51 6.84 -0.16
N LEU A 335 32.53 6.66 -1.03
CA LEU A 335 32.35 5.40 -1.74
C LEU A 335 33.41 5.21 -2.81
N GLU A 336 33.78 6.27 -3.52
CA GLU A 336 34.89 6.27 -4.47
C GLU A 336 36.23 6.01 -3.76
N GLU A 337 36.48 6.68 -2.62
CA GLU A 337 37.67 6.45 -1.77
C GLU A 337 37.77 4.98 -1.31
N ALA A 338 36.64 4.38 -0.93
CA ALA A 338 36.60 3.00 -0.44
C ALA A 338 36.78 1.94 -1.56
N GLY A 339 36.54 2.29 -2.82
CA GLY A 339 36.80 1.43 -3.97
C GLY A 339 36.21 0.02 -3.83
N GLN A 340 37.07 -1.00 -3.84
CA GLN A 340 36.67 -2.42 -3.72
C GLN A 340 36.30 -2.85 -2.29
N ASP A 341 36.66 -2.05 -1.28
CA ASP A 341 36.30 -2.29 0.12
C ASP A 341 34.93 -1.70 0.49
N ALA A 342 34.31 -0.98 -0.45
CA ALA A 342 32.98 -0.41 -0.31
C ALA A 342 31.92 -1.52 -0.23
N LYS A 343 31.28 -1.66 0.95
CA LYS A 343 30.15 -2.59 1.17
C LYS A 343 28.84 -2.15 0.51
N LEU A 344 28.87 -1.05 -0.24
CA LEU A 344 27.74 -0.46 -0.95
C LEU A 344 28.18 -0.27 -2.40
N SER A 345 27.43 -0.80 -3.35
CA SER A 345 27.68 -0.53 -4.77
C SER A 345 26.38 -0.19 -5.49
N PHE A 346 26.49 0.69 -6.47
CA PHE A 346 25.38 1.11 -7.31
C PHE A 346 25.56 0.52 -8.70
N ALA A 347 24.60 -0.27 -9.16
CA ALA A 347 24.57 -0.81 -10.52
C ALA A 347 23.37 -0.23 -11.27
N VAL A 348 23.61 0.52 -12.35
CA VAL A 348 22.54 0.92 -13.26
C VAL A 348 22.19 -0.28 -14.12
N GLN A 349 20.99 -0.82 -13.93
CA GLN A 349 20.49 -1.92 -14.74
C GLN A 349 20.24 -1.47 -16.19
N PRO A 350 20.22 -2.39 -17.17
CA PRO A 350 19.93 -2.07 -18.58
C PRO A 350 18.57 -1.38 -18.82
N ASN A 351 17.64 -1.49 -17.87
CA ASN A 351 16.33 -0.83 -17.89
C ASN A 351 16.37 0.62 -17.31
N GLY A 352 17.56 1.15 -17.00
CA GLY A 352 17.76 2.47 -16.41
C GLY A 352 17.45 2.57 -14.91
N ARG A 353 17.12 1.47 -14.22
CA ARG A 353 16.91 1.48 -12.76
C ARG A 353 18.23 1.37 -12.01
N LEU A 354 18.42 2.23 -11.02
CA LEU A 354 19.52 2.15 -10.07
C LEU A 354 19.26 1.01 -9.08
N GLN A 355 20.16 0.02 -9.06
CA GLN A 355 20.16 -1.05 -8.06
C GLN A 355 21.21 -0.75 -6.99
N LEU A 356 20.77 -0.63 -5.74
CA LEU A 356 21.63 -0.57 -4.57
C LEU A 356 21.96 -1.99 -4.12
N ASN A 357 23.23 -2.38 -4.25
CA ASN A 357 23.74 -3.62 -3.68
C ASN A 357 24.43 -3.29 -2.36
N VAL A 358 23.90 -3.81 -1.27
CA VAL A 358 24.50 -3.71 0.06
C VAL A 358 25.10 -5.07 0.38
N ASP A 359 26.43 -5.15 0.45
CA ASP A 359 27.09 -6.34 0.94
C ASP A 359 26.67 -6.58 2.39
N ARG A 360 26.48 -7.86 2.74
CA ARG A 360 26.08 -8.22 4.09
C ARG A 360 27.15 -7.69 5.05
N LEU A 361 26.73 -6.83 5.98
CA LEU A 361 27.54 -6.49 7.14
C LEU A 361 27.95 -7.80 7.80
N GLY A 362 29.23 -8.15 7.69
CA GLY A 362 29.79 -9.31 8.37
C GLY A 362 29.41 -9.19 9.85
N ALA A 363 28.80 -10.24 10.40
CA ALA A 363 28.48 -10.24 11.81
C ALA A 363 29.78 -10.03 12.59
N LEU A 364 29.86 -8.93 13.35
CA LEU A 364 30.89 -8.78 14.36
C LEU A 364 30.72 -9.97 15.31
N GLY A 365 31.66 -10.92 15.28
CA GLY A 365 31.61 -12.09 16.14
C GLY A 365 31.50 -11.65 17.60
N GLU A 366 30.57 -12.26 18.35
CA GLU A 366 30.46 -11.99 19.78
C GLU A 366 31.81 -12.30 20.46
N SER A 367 32.41 -11.30 21.10
CA SER A 367 33.67 -11.48 21.82
C SER A 367 33.52 -12.49 22.97
N ALA A 368 34.62 -13.14 23.34
CA ALA A 368 34.62 -14.08 24.47
C ALA A 368 34.18 -13.41 25.78
N SER A 369 34.53 -12.13 25.97
CA SER A 369 34.10 -11.33 27.12
C SER A 369 32.59 -11.09 27.15
N LEU A 370 31.96 -10.83 26.00
CA LEU A 370 30.52 -10.62 25.91
C LEU A 370 29.74 -11.93 26.13
N LYS A 371 30.23 -13.05 25.61
CA LYS A 371 29.66 -14.38 25.89
C LYS A 371 29.76 -14.73 27.37
N TRP A 372 30.92 -14.48 27.98
CA TRP A 372 31.12 -14.67 29.41
C TRP A 372 30.16 -13.80 30.24
N LEU A 373 30.07 -12.50 29.93
CA LEU A 373 29.18 -11.58 30.63
C LEU A 373 27.72 -12.04 30.53
N ARG A 374 27.24 -12.36 29.33
CA ARG A 374 25.86 -12.83 29.11
C ARG A 374 25.56 -14.08 29.91
N THR A 375 26.48 -15.03 29.94
CA THR A 375 26.33 -16.29 30.69
C THR A 375 26.29 -16.04 32.20
N THR A 376 27.14 -15.14 32.69
CA THR A 376 27.19 -14.78 34.11
C THR A 376 25.93 -14.03 34.53
N THR A 377 25.50 -13.02 33.77
CA THR A 377 24.26 -12.26 34.05
C THR A 377 23.03 -13.17 33.98
N ALA A 378 22.95 -14.09 33.01
CA ALA A 378 21.85 -15.03 32.90
C ALA A 378 21.75 -16.00 34.09
N LYS A 379 22.88 -16.35 34.71
CA LYS A 379 22.92 -17.16 35.94
C LYS A 379 22.51 -16.38 37.19
N MET A 380 22.69 -15.06 37.19
CA MET A 380 22.32 -14.19 38.30
C MET A 380 20.85 -13.76 38.26
N LEU A 381 20.19 -13.87 37.11
CA LEU A 381 18.77 -13.55 36.96
C LEU A 381 17.90 -14.61 37.67
N PRO A 382 17.01 -14.21 38.59
CA PRO A 382 16.08 -15.13 39.22
C PRO A 382 15.09 -15.68 38.18
N LYS A 383 14.78 -16.98 38.28
CA LYS A 383 13.73 -17.61 37.47
C LYS A 383 12.39 -17.35 38.17
N ILE A 384 11.73 -16.27 37.78
CA ILE A 384 10.38 -15.92 38.23
C ILE A 384 9.36 -16.30 37.15
N ASP A 385 8.14 -16.64 37.57
CA ASP A 385 7.05 -16.84 36.63
C ASP A 385 6.59 -15.50 36.04
N LEU A 386 6.07 -15.53 34.81
CA LEU A 386 5.63 -14.32 34.10
C LEU A 386 4.57 -13.52 34.89
N PRO A 387 3.60 -14.13 35.60
CA PRO A 387 2.65 -13.40 36.44
C PRO A 387 3.33 -12.68 37.61
N ASP A 388 4.34 -13.29 38.23
CA ASP A 388 5.06 -12.70 39.37
C ASP A 388 5.87 -11.48 38.93
N LEU A 389 6.52 -11.56 37.75
CA LEU A 389 7.20 -10.41 37.14
C LEU A 389 6.22 -9.26 36.87
N LEU A 390 5.00 -9.56 36.41
CA LEU A 390 3.99 -8.54 36.16
C LEU A 390 3.54 -7.85 37.46
N PHE A 391 3.39 -8.60 38.56
CA PHE A 391 3.06 -8.02 39.86
C PHE A 391 4.23 -7.21 40.47
N GLU A 392 5.46 -7.66 40.29
CA GLU A 392 6.65 -6.92 40.73
C GLU A 392 6.77 -5.58 39.99
N VAL A 393 6.59 -5.58 38.66
CA VAL A 393 6.59 -4.35 37.87
C VAL A 393 5.41 -3.44 38.24
N ASP A 394 4.22 -3.99 38.50
CA ASP A 394 3.09 -3.22 39.02
C ASP A 394 3.39 -2.60 40.39
N SER A 395 4.14 -3.28 41.26
CA SER A 395 4.50 -2.72 42.57
C SER A 395 5.37 -1.47 42.48
N TRP A 396 6.15 -1.33 41.40
CA TRP A 396 7.02 -0.17 41.18
C TRP A 396 6.38 0.91 40.30
N THR A 397 5.48 0.53 39.41
CA THR A 397 4.90 1.42 38.38
C THR A 397 3.43 1.75 38.59
N GLY A 398 2.71 0.93 39.34
CA GLY A 398 1.26 1.02 39.56
C GLY A 398 0.42 0.86 38.28
N PHE A 399 0.97 0.27 37.23
CA PHE A 399 0.36 0.28 35.90
C PHE A 399 -1.00 -0.43 35.84
N LEU A 400 -1.27 -1.40 36.72
CA LEU A 400 -2.58 -2.07 36.79
C LEU A 400 -3.70 -1.08 37.21
N GLY A 401 -3.35 -0.02 37.94
CA GLY A 401 -4.27 1.06 38.29
C GLY A 401 -4.67 1.96 37.11
N ALA A 402 -3.93 1.91 35.99
CA ALA A 402 -4.25 2.68 34.80
C ALA A 402 -5.38 2.05 33.95
N PHE A 403 -5.76 0.80 34.22
CA PHE A 403 -6.89 0.15 33.56
C PHE A 403 -8.20 0.58 34.22
N VAL A 404 -8.99 1.40 33.53
CA VAL A 404 -10.29 1.90 34.03
C VAL A 404 -11.43 1.11 33.38
N HIS A 405 -12.49 0.82 34.14
CA HIS A 405 -13.70 0.21 33.58
C HIS A 405 -14.33 1.15 32.52
N LEU A 406 -14.91 0.58 31.47
CA LEU A 406 -15.48 1.27 30.31
C LEU A 406 -16.56 2.34 30.60
N GLY A 407 -16.98 2.49 31.87
CA GLY A 407 -18.01 3.43 32.32
C GLY A 407 -17.63 4.18 33.60
N ASP A 408 -16.33 4.46 33.82
CA ASP A 408 -15.79 5.22 34.97
C ASP A 408 -16.11 4.62 36.36
N GLY A 409 -16.48 3.34 36.43
CA GLY A 409 -16.61 2.61 37.69
C GLY A 409 -15.25 2.12 38.20
N ARG A 410 -15.05 2.12 39.53
CA ARG A 410 -13.85 1.52 40.15
C ARG A 410 -13.73 0.04 39.74
N THR A 411 -12.54 -0.35 39.28
CA THR A 411 -12.23 -1.73 38.91
C THR A 411 -12.20 -2.65 40.12
N ARG A 412 -12.75 -3.87 39.99
CA ARG A 412 -12.67 -4.93 41.01
C ARG A 412 -11.26 -5.55 41.19
N MET A 413 -10.22 -4.91 40.67
CA MET A 413 -8.82 -5.39 40.77
C MET A 413 -8.14 -5.06 42.11
N GLU A 414 -8.81 -4.35 43.03
CA GLU A 414 -8.25 -4.05 44.35
C GLU A 414 -7.92 -5.33 45.18
N ASP A 415 -8.62 -6.44 44.92
CA ASP A 415 -8.47 -7.72 45.65
C ASP A 415 -7.39 -8.68 45.12
N ILE A 416 -6.69 -8.34 44.02
CA ILE A 416 -5.72 -9.25 43.39
C ILE A 416 -4.29 -9.07 43.94
N ARG A 417 -4.02 -8.02 44.74
CA ARG A 417 -2.67 -7.80 45.29
C ARG A 417 -2.29 -8.90 46.27
N PRO A 418 -1.28 -9.74 45.98
CA PRO A 418 -0.85 -10.74 46.93
C PRO A 418 -0.10 -10.04 48.07
N ARG A 419 -0.38 -10.49 49.30
CA ARG A 419 0.05 -9.88 50.56
C ARG A 419 1.53 -10.19 50.87
N TRP A 420 2.45 -9.88 49.97
CA TRP A 420 3.90 -10.05 50.15
C TRP A 420 4.57 -8.73 50.53
N SER A 421 4.32 -8.24 51.74
CA SER A 421 5.10 -7.11 52.30
C SER A 421 5.44 -7.29 53.77
N ARG A 422 5.75 -8.52 54.20
CA ARG A 422 6.40 -8.79 55.50
C ARG A 422 7.26 -10.04 55.46
N ARG A 423 8.43 -9.93 54.82
CA ARG A 423 9.67 -10.71 55.06
C ARG A 423 10.59 -10.42 53.86
N TRP A 424 11.34 -9.33 53.92
CA TRP A 424 12.76 -9.25 54.28
C TRP A 424 13.14 -7.77 54.26
#